data_AF-A0A7T1AMI4-F1
#
_entry.id   AF-A0A7T1AMI4-F1
#
_cell.length_a   1.000
_cell.length_b   1.000
_cell.length_c   1.000
_cell.angle_alpha   90.00
_cell.angle_beta   90.00
_cell.angle_gamma   90.00
#
_symmetry.space_group_name_H-M   'P 1'
#
loop_
_entity.id
_entity.type
_entity.pdbx_description
1 polymer ?
#
loop_
_entity_poly.entity_id
_entity_poly.type
_entity_poly.pdbx_seq_one_letter_code
_entity_poly.pdbx_strand_id
1 'polypeptide(L)'
;MDQILSVCGLICNECEYFKINCQGCYAVKGSTFWAKEMPDKICPLFRCAINDNQLSGCGQCPQLPCKTYREFKDPNLSDEQHEKSLVERVTRLKN
;
A
#
# COMPACT_ATOMS: atom_id res chain seq x y z
N MET A 1 1.33 -10.70 -18.24
CA MET A 1 1.72 -9.29 -18.04
C MET A 1 2.00 -9.17 -16.56
N ASP A 2 3.20 -8.78 -16.17
CA ASP A 2 3.60 -8.80 -14.76
C ASP A 2 2.87 -7.68 -13.99
N GLN A 3 2.28 -8.02 -12.84
CA GLN A 3 1.58 -7.06 -12.00
C GLN A 3 2.60 -6.15 -11.30
N ILE A 4 2.40 -4.83 -11.38
CA ILE A 4 3.23 -3.87 -10.66
C ILE A 4 2.59 -3.61 -9.30
N LEU A 5 3.13 -4.22 -8.26
CA LEU A 5 2.58 -4.09 -6.91
C LEU A 5 3.13 -2.86 -6.18
N SER A 6 2.27 -2.22 -5.40
CA SER A 6 2.67 -1.26 -4.38
C SER A 6 3.22 -1.99 -3.14
N VAL A 7 3.80 -1.21 -2.21
CA VAL A 7 4.29 -1.70 -0.91
C VAL A 7 3.26 -2.52 -0.13
N CYS A 8 1.98 -2.21 -0.34
CA CYS A 8 0.87 -2.79 0.39
C CYS A 8 -0.03 -3.68 -0.48
N GLY A 9 0.41 -4.09 -1.67
CA GLY A 9 -0.28 -5.09 -2.51
C GLY A 9 -1.39 -4.53 -3.42
N LEU A 10 -1.47 -3.21 -3.61
CA LEU A 10 -2.29 -2.61 -4.67
C LEU A 10 -1.63 -2.82 -6.03
N ILE A 11 -2.42 -2.98 -7.08
CA ILE A 11 -1.93 -3.18 -8.44
C ILE A 11 -1.82 -1.81 -9.12
N CYS A 12 -0.61 -1.26 -9.19
CA CYS A 12 -0.36 0.06 -9.75
C CYS A 12 -0.80 0.14 -11.21
N ASN A 13 -0.53 -0.88 -12.04
CA ASN A 13 -0.87 -0.85 -13.46
C ASN A 13 -2.37 -1.05 -13.77
N GLU A 14 -3.21 -1.28 -12.75
CA GLU A 14 -4.67 -1.29 -12.85
C GLU A 14 -5.30 -0.04 -12.19
N CYS A 15 -4.47 0.85 -11.63
CA CYS A 15 -4.91 2.06 -10.95
C CYS A 15 -5.00 3.24 -11.93
N GLU A 16 -6.15 3.93 -11.95
CA GLU A 16 -6.40 5.10 -12.81
C GLU A 16 -5.40 6.25 -12.63
N TYR A 17 -4.79 6.38 -11.44
CA TYR A 17 -3.83 7.45 -11.15
C TYR A 17 -2.41 7.13 -11.61
N PHE A 18 -2.10 5.85 -11.89
CA PHE A 18 -0.73 5.43 -12.17
C PHE A 18 -0.25 5.94 -13.52
N LYS A 19 0.96 6.50 -13.54
CA LYS A 19 1.59 7.22 -14.67
C LYS A 19 0.87 8.51 -15.12
N ILE A 20 -0.22 8.90 -14.48
CA ILE A 20 -0.87 10.20 -14.67
C ILE A 20 -0.48 11.12 -13.52
N ASN A 21 -1.02 10.87 -12.32
CA ASN A 21 -0.78 11.68 -11.11
C ASN A 21 0.07 10.95 -10.07
N CYS A 22 0.36 9.66 -10.27
CA CYS A 22 1.11 8.81 -9.35
C CYS A 22 2.18 8.01 -10.10
N GLN A 23 3.42 8.05 -9.63
CA GLN A 23 4.54 7.26 -10.21
C GLN A 23 4.76 5.91 -9.50
N GLY A 24 3.90 5.57 -8.53
CA GLY A 24 4.04 4.38 -7.68
C GLY A 24 4.85 4.65 -6.42
N CYS A 25 4.46 4.02 -5.30
CA CYS A 25 4.99 4.35 -3.98
C CYS A 25 6.51 4.15 -3.85
N TYR A 26 7.10 3.17 -4.53
CA TYR A 26 8.55 2.96 -4.51
C TYR A 26 9.31 4.10 -5.21
N ALA A 27 8.83 4.56 -6.37
CA ALA A 27 9.46 5.64 -7.11
C ALA A 27 9.45 6.96 -6.34
N VAL A 28 8.37 7.23 -5.61
CA VAL A 28 8.21 8.46 -4.80
C VAL A 28 8.57 8.27 -3.32
N LYS A 29 9.19 7.14 -2.95
CA LYS A 29 9.59 6.81 -1.57
C LYS A 29 8.47 7.01 -0.54
N GLY A 30 7.27 6.56 -0.89
CA GLY A 30 6.07 6.66 -0.06
C GLY A 30 5.35 8.01 -0.09
N SER A 31 5.93 9.05 -0.70
CA SER A 31 5.31 10.38 -0.87
C SER A 31 4.42 10.43 -2.12
N THR A 32 3.36 9.60 -2.14
CA THR A 32 2.34 9.61 -3.20
C THR A 32 1.56 10.92 -3.21
N PHE A 33 0.82 11.19 -4.30
CA PHE A 33 0.11 12.46 -4.48
C PHE A 33 -0.82 12.82 -3.30
N TRP A 34 -1.50 11.83 -2.71
CA TRP A 34 -2.36 12.01 -1.54
C TRP A 34 -1.58 12.00 -0.21
N ALA A 35 -0.45 11.30 -0.13
CA ALA A 35 0.31 11.18 1.11
C ALA A 35 0.94 12.52 1.52
N LYS A 36 1.09 13.47 0.58
CA LYS A 36 1.57 14.82 0.83
C LYS A 36 0.71 15.61 1.83
N GLU A 37 -0.56 15.25 1.97
CA GLU A 37 -1.49 15.86 2.93
C GLU A 37 -1.35 15.28 4.34
N MET A 38 -0.57 14.19 4.51
CA MET A 38 -0.29 13.62 5.83
C MET A 38 0.82 14.41 6.54
N PRO A 39 0.84 14.43 7.90
CA PRO A 39 1.85 15.16 8.67
C PRO A 39 3.30 14.88 8.24
N ASP A 40 3.61 13.61 7.98
CA ASP A 40 4.94 13.16 7.57
C ASP A 40 5.16 13.14 6.05
N LYS A 41 4.14 13.53 5.28
CA LYS A 41 4.11 13.53 3.81
C LYS A 41 4.43 12.17 3.16
N ILE A 42 4.34 11.09 3.94
CA ILE A 42 4.71 9.71 3.57
C ILE A 42 3.57 8.77 3.98
N CYS A 43 3.23 7.83 3.10
CA CYS A 43 2.27 6.76 3.37
C CYS A 43 2.70 5.94 4.61
N PRO A 44 1.81 5.76 5.62
CA PRO A 44 2.13 5.03 6.85
C PRO A 44 2.57 3.57 6.62
N LEU A 45 1.97 2.88 5.65
CA LEU A 45 2.36 1.50 5.32
C LEU A 45 3.75 1.45 4.65
N PHE A 46 4.08 2.44 3.83
CA PHE A 46 5.41 2.54 3.23
C PHE A 46 6.46 2.84 4.30
N ARG A 47 6.20 3.83 5.17
CA ARG A 47 7.09 4.15 6.28
C ARG A 47 7.32 2.92 7.16
N CYS A 48 6.24 2.27 7.59
CA CYS A 48 6.33 1.10 8.45
C CYS A 48 7.16 -0.03 7.81
N ALA A 49 6.82 -0.46 6.60
CA ALA A 49 7.51 -1.58 5.96
C ALA A 49 8.96 -1.23 5.59
N ILE A 50 9.16 -0.12 4.88
CA ILE A 50 10.45 0.20 4.25
C ILE A 50 11.37 0.98 5.19
N ASN A 51 10.87 2.07 5.77
CA ASN A 51 11.73 2.98 6.54
C ASN A 51 12.00 2.44 7.95
N ASP A 52 10.97 1.96 8.64
CA ASP A 52 11.07 1.58 10.05
C ASP A 52 11.57 0.13 10.21
N ASN A 53 11.10 -0.79 9.35
CA ASN A 53 11.40 -2.22 9.45
C ASN A 53 12.36 -2.75 8.37
N GLN A 54 12.82 -1.91 7.44
CA GLN A 54 13.78 -2.27 6.39
C GLN A 54 13.35 -3.49 5.55
N LEU A 55 12.04 -3.68 5.37
CA LEU A 55 11.47 -4.70 4.50
C LEU A 55 11.38 -4.18 3.06
N SER A 56 11.23 -5.08 2.09
CA SER A 56 10.93 -4.70 0.70
C SER A 56 9.46 -4.32 0.50
N GLY A 57 8.58 -4.73 1.42
CA GLY A 57 7.17 -4.35 1.44
C GLY A 57 6.40 -5.10 2.52
N CYS A 58 5.10 -4.83 2.63
CA CYS A 58 4.24 -5.42 3.65
C CYS A 58 4.19 -6.95 3.58
N GLY A 59 4.41 -7.55 2.39
CA GLY A 59 4.45 -9.01 2.17
C GLY A 59 5.53 -9.74 2.98
N GLN A 60 6.63 -9.06 3.29
CA GLN A 60 7.71 -9.65 4.11
C GLN A 60 7.45 -9.53 5.62
N CYS A 61 6.37 -8.86 6.03
CA CYS A 61 6.04 -8.76 7.44
C CYS A 61 5.45 -10.09 7.95
N PRO A 62 6.06 -10.75 8.95
CA PRO A 62 5.56 -12.02 9.47
C PRO A 62 4.19 -11.90 10.15
N GLN A 63 3.82 -10.67 10.55
CA GLN A 63 2.53 -10.38 11.15
C GLN A 63 1.44 -9.99 10.14
N LEU A 64 1.72 -10.03 8.82
CA LEU A 64 0.75 -9.65 7.80
C LEU A 64 -0.45 -10.64 7.75
N PRO A 65 -1.71 -10.15 7.81
CA PRO A 65 -2.13 -8.75 7.96
C PRO A 65 -2.06 -8.25 9.41
N CYS A 66 -1.16 -7.30 9.68
CA CYS A 66 -0.96 -6.72 11.01
C CYS A 66 -1.98 -5.62 11.31
N LYS A 67 -2.05 -5.18 12.58
CA LYS A 67 -2.98 -4.14 13.03
C LYS A 67 -2.92 -2.87 12.18
N THR A 68 -1.73 -2.30 11.97
CA THR A 68 -1.52 -1.10 11.14
C THR A 68 -2.03 -1.29 9.71
N TYR A 69 -1.84 -2.47 9.13
CA TYR A 69 -2.29 -2.77 7.78
C TYR A 69 -3.82 -2.85 7.67
N ARG A 70 -4.47 -3.43 8.69
CA ARG A 70 -5.94 -3.55 8.77
C ARG A 70 -6.61 -2.21 9.06
N GLU A 71 -6.04 -1.40 9.94
CA GLU A 71 -6.59 -0.09 10.31
C GLU A 71 -6.41 0.95 9.21
N PHE A 72 -5.45 0.75 8.30
CA PHE A 72 -5.23 1.64 7.17
C PHE A 72 -6.29 1.42 6.07
N LYS A 73 -7.48 1.97 6.31
CA LYS A 73 -8.65 1.95 5.44
C LYS A 73 -8.73 3.22 4.60
N ASP A 74 -9.08 3.05 3.32
CA ASP A 74 -9.46 4.18 2.46
C ASP A 74 -10.82 4.74 2.94
N PRO A 75 -10.92 6.04 3.28
CA PRO A 75 -12.17 6.66 3.76
C PRO A 75 -13.35 6.51 2.79
N ASN A 76 -13.09 6.30 1.51
CA ASN A 76 -14.12 6.17 0.47
C ASN A 76 -14.68 4.75 0.33
N LEU A 77 -14.11 3.76 1.02
CA LEU A 77 -14.57 2.37 0.98
C LEU A 77 -15.52 2.05 2.13
N SER A 78 -16.51 1.19 1.86
CA SER A 78 -17.26 0.53 2.94
C SER A 78 -16.37 -0.45 3.72
N ASP A 79 -16.82 -0.88 4.89
CA ASP A 79 -16.08 -1.89 5.69
C ASP A 79 -15.97 -3.22 4.94
N GLU A 80 -17.01 -3.62 4.21
CA GLU A 80 -17.02 -4.84 3.39
C GLU A 80 -16.03 -4.76 2.22
N GLN A 81 -16.01 -3.63 1.51
CA GLN A 81 -15.06 -3.39 0.42
C GLN A 81 -13.62 -3.37 0.93
N HIS A 82 -13.40 -2.78 2.11
CA HIS A 82 -12.10 -2.76 2.75
C HIS A 82 -11.62 -4.16 3.13
N GLU A 83 -12.44 -4.97 3.80
CA GLU A 83 -12.05 -6.34 4.18
C GLU A 83 -11.78 -7.20 2.95
N LYS A 84 -12.60 -7.08 1.90
CA LYS A 84 -12.33 -7.75 0.62
C LYS A 84 -10.98 -7.34 0.04
N SER A 85 -10.69 -6.04 0.01
CA SER A 85 -9.39 -5.52 -0.45
C SER A 85 -8.22 -6.07 0.38
N LEU A 86 -8.37 -6.16 1.71
CA LEU A 86 -7.34 -6.72 2.59
C LEU A 86 -7.02 -8.16 2.22
N VAL A 87 -8.03 -9.02 2.05
CA VAL A 87 -7.84 -10.44 1.67
C VAL A 87 -7.11 -10.55 0.33
N GLU A 88 -7.58 -9.82 -0.68
CA GLU A 88 -6.99 -9.85 -2.02
C GLU A 88 -5.52 -9.39 -2.03
N ARG A 89 -5.23 -8.29 -1.32
CA ARG A 89 -3.87 -7.73 -1.23
C ARG A 89 -2.95 -8.66 -0.46
N VAL A 90 -3.40 -9.27 0.64
CA VAL A 90 -2.60 -10.23 1.42
C VAL A 90 -2.27 -11.47 0.60
N THR A 91 -3.25 -12.02 -0.13
CA THR A 91 -3.03 -13.16 -1.01
C THR A 91 -1.97 -12.84 -2.06
N ARG A 92 -2.07 -11.69 -2.73
CA ARG A 92 -1.04 -11.25 -3.71
C ARG A 92 0.34 -11.07 -3.10
N LEU A 93 0.44 -10.58 -1.86
CA LEU A 93 1.70 -10.30 -1.19
C LEU A 93 2.42 -11.55 -0.66
N LYS A 94 1.71 -12.67 -0.49
CA LYS A 94 2.26 -13.93 0.04
C LYS A 94 2.54 -14.99 -1.03
N ASN A 95 2.14 -14.73 -2.28
CA ASN A 95 2.42 -15.57 -3.44
C ASN A 95 3.79 -15.23 -4.03
#